data_AF-A0A174W4A8-F1
#
_entry.id   AF-A0A174W4A8-F1
#
_cell.length_a   1.000
_cell.length_b   1.000
_cell.length_c   1.000
_cell.angle_alpha   90.00
_cell.angle_beta   90.00
_cell.angle_gamma   90.00
#
_symmetry.space_group_name_H-M   'P 1'
#
loop_
_entity.id
_entity.type
_entity.pdbx_description
1 polymer ?
#
loop_
_entity_poly.entity_id
_entity_poly.type
_entity_poly.pdbx_seq_one_letter_code
_entity_poly.pdbx_strand_id
1 'polypeptide(L)'
;MADIYKFVKKSNNSRPLYTSYELSKNVKDKRIGEGISEAEFASKYGITMELLQRIEEGNSSFSPKLYRVCGKILGLSTEELLSEINDDMAAANFRSDANDSNVQGTFDLANMLFNEIIMQKKIGIN
;
A
#
# COMPACT_ATOMS: atom_id res chain seq x y z
N MET A 1 27.16 -19.38 10.30
CA MET A 1 25.94 -18.64 10.65
C MET A 1 25.49 -17.90 9.39
N ALA A 2 24.36 -18.28 8.78
CA ALA A 2 23.82 -17.54 7.64
C ALA A 2 23.27 -16.22 8.18
N ASP A 3 23.98 -15.13 7.88
CA ASP A 3 23.68 -13.80 8.36
C ASP A 3 22.47 -13.28 7.60
N ILE A 4 21.29 -13.31 8.23
CA ILE A 4 20.00 -12.87 7.64
C ILE A 4 20.10 -11.45 7.06
N TYR A 5 21.01 -10.64 7.60
CA TYR A 5 21.39 -9.31 7.13
C TYR A 5 21.92 -9.25 5.69
N LYS A 6 22.40 -10.36 5.11
CA LYS A 6 22.76 -10.43 3.67
C LYS A 6 21.54 -10.52 2.75
N PHE A 7 20.39 -10.91 3.28
CA PHE A 7 19.17 -11.16 2.50
C PHE A 7 18.10 -10.09 2.69
N VAL A 8 18.16 -9.32 3.78
CA VAL A 8 17.27 -8.18 3.99
C VAL A 8 17.87 -6.94 3.32
N LYS A 9 17.31 -6.51 2.20
CA LYS A 9 17.64 -5.19 1.62
C LYS A 9 17.29 -4.10 2.63
N LYS A 10 18.21 -3.16 2.83
CA LYS A 10 17.94 -1.95 3.61
C LYS A 10 16.75 -1.22 2.96
N SER A 11 15.65 -1.10 3.70
CA SER A 11 14.45 -0.41 3.23
C SER A 11 14.76 1.07 3.08
N ASN A 12 14.39 1.69 1.96
CA ASN A 12 14.52 3.14 1.77
C ASN A 12 13.49 3.95 2.58
N ASN A 13 12.91 3.34 3.61
CA ASN A 13 11.75 3.87 4.34
C ASN A 13 10.63 4.31 3.38
N SER A 14 10.44 3.54 2.31
CA SER A 14 9.44 3.82 1.30
C SER A 14 8.16 3.04 1.58
N ARG A 15 7.02 3.71 1.42
CA ARG A 15 5.70 3.08 1.48
C ARG A 15 4.95 3.34 0.19
N PRO A 16 4.03 2.43 -0.20
CA PRO A 16 3.13 2.71 -1.32
C PRO A 16 2.42 4.04 -1.11
N LEU A 17 2.34 4.85 -2.18
CA LEU A 17 1.59 6.11 -2.18
C LEU A 17 0.12 5.86 -1.81
N TYR A 18 -0.41 4.73 -2.29
CA TYR A 18 -1.75 4.26 -1.98
C TYR A 18 -1.71 2.84 -1.40
N THR A 19 -2.28 2.69 -0.21
CA THR A 19 -2.60 1.38 0.36
C THR A 19 -3.83 0.78 -0.32
N SER A 20 -3.98 -0.54 -0.25
CA SER A 20 -5.19 -1.24 -0.71
C SER A 20 -6.46 -0.68 -0.07
N TYR A 21 -6.37 -0.28 1.19
CA TYR A 21 -7.46 0.35 1.92
C TYR A 21 -7.82 1.72 1.33
N GLU A 22 -6.84 2.59 1.08
CA GLU A 22 -7.07 3.91 0.48
C GLU A 22 -7.66 3.80 -0.93
N LEU A 23 -7.18 2.87 -1.76
CA LEU A 23 -7.76 2.63 -3.08
C LEU A 23 -9.22 2.18 -3.00
N SER A 24 -9.52 1.25 -2.08
CA SER A 24 -10.88 0.75 -1.84
C SER A 24 -11.82 1.87 -1.39
N LYS A 25 -11.35 2.70 -0.45
CA LYS A 25 -12.08 3.87 0.04
C LYS A 25 -12.31 4.89 -1.06
N ASN A 26 -11.27 5.24 -1.83
CA ASN A 26 -11.38 6.23 -2.91
C ASN A 26 -12.36 5.79 -4.00
N VAL A 27 -12.40 4.50 -4.33
CA VAL A 27 -13.38 3.94 -5.28
C VAL A 27 -14.80 4.09 -4.74
N LYS A 28 -15.02 3.75 -3.47
CA LYS A 28 -16.32 3.90 -2.80
C LYS A 28 -16.77 5.36 -2.74
N ASP A 29 -15.89 6.25 -2.34
CA ASP A 29 -16.15 7.69 -2.24
C ASP A 29 -16.48 8.28 -3.62
N LYS A 30 -15.79 7.83 -4.68
CA LYS A 30 -16.11 8.23 -6.05
C LYS A 30 -17.50 7.79 -6.48
N ARG A 31 -17.91 6.54 -6.20
CA ARG A 31 -19.27 6.08 -6.50
C ARG A 31 -20.32 6.88 -5.75
N ILE A 32 -20.12 7.10 -4.45
CA ILE A 32 -21.05 7.87 -3.61
C ILE A 32 -21.15 9.31 -4.13
N GLY A 33 -20.02 9.93 -4.51
CA GLY A 33 -19.99 11.28 -5.08
C GLY A 33 -20.67 11.39 -6.46
N GLU A 34 -20.68 10.32 -7.26
CA GLU A 34 -21.42 10.27 -8.52
C GLU A 34 -22.94 10.07 -8.30
N GLY A 35 -23.37 9.65 -7.10
CA GLY A 35 -24.78 9.49 -6.75
C GLY A 35 -25.51 8.37 -7.50
N ILE A 36 -24.76 7.46 -8.13
CA ILE A 36 -25.32 6.35 -8.92
C ILE A 36 -25.30 5.02 -8.14
N SER A 37 -26.17 4.10 -8.55
CA SER A 37 -26.24 2.77 -7.95
C SER A 37 -24.97 1.94 -8.26
N GLU A 38 -24.71 0.91 -7.45
CA GLU A 38 -23.59 -0.02 -7.68
C GLU A 38 -23.67 -0.68 -9.06
N ALA A 39 -24.88 -1.04 -9.51
CA ALA A 39 -25.09 -1.66 -10.82
C ALA A 39 -24.75 -0.69 -11.97
N GLU A 40 -25.17 0.57 -11.87
CA GLU A 40 -24.86 1.59 -12.87
C GLU A 40 -23.37 1.92 -12.90
N PHE A 41 -22.75 2.03 -11.72
CA PHE A 41 -21.30 2.26 -11.60
C PHE A 41 -20.51 1.09 -12.20
N ALA A 42 -20.88 -0.14 -11.88
CA ALA A 42 -20.26 -1.34 -12.41
C ALA A 42 -20.37 -1.40 -13.95
N SER A 43 -21.56 -1.11 -14.48
CA SER A 43 -21.81 -1.03 -15.92
C SER A 43 -20.97 0.05 -16.60
N LYS A 44 -20.91 1.26 -16.02
CA LYS A 44 -20.13 2.40 -16.53
C LYS A 44 -18.65 2.07 -16.71
N TYR A 45 -18.05 1.35 -15.76
CA TYR A 45 -16.63 1.00 -15.81
C TYR A 45 -16.35 -0.38 -16.44
N GLY A 46 -17.40 -1.14 -16.80
CA GLY A 46 -17.29 -2.45 -17.42
C GLY A 46 -16.78 -3.52 -16.46
N ILE A 47 -17.21 -3.47 -15.21
CA ILE A 47 -16.88 -4.44 -14.16
C ILE A 47 -18.13 -5.14 -13.64
N THR A 48 -17.95 -6.28 -12.98
CA THR A 48 -19.08 -6.96 -12.31
C THR A 48 -19.40 -6.29 -10.98
N MET A 49 -20.66 -6.34 -10.57
CA MET A 49 -21.10 -5.79 -9.29
C MET A 49 -20.41 -6.48 -8.10
N GLU A 50 -20.19 -7.79 -8.19
CA GLU A 50 -19.42 -8.54 -7.18
C GLU A 50 -17.97 -8.04 -7.06
N LEU A 51 -17.34 -7.68 -8.18
CA LEU A 51 -15.97 -7.15 -8.16
C LEU A 51 -15.94 -5.76 -7.52
N LEU A 52 -16.94 -4.91 -7.82
CA LEU A 52 -17.08 -3.61 -7.19
C LEU A 52 -17.24 -3.73 -5.67
N GLN A 53 -18.17 -4.57 -5.20
CA GLN A 53 -18.38 -4.80 -3.77
C GLN A 53 -17.10 -5.30 -3.08
N ARG A 54 -16.40 -6.26 -3.70
CA ARG A 54 -15.14 -6.79 -3.17
C ARG A 54 -14.01 -5.74 -3.11
N ILE A 55 -14.05 -4.75 -3.99
CA ILE A 55 -13.16 -3.58 -3.93
C ILE A 55 -13.59 -2.68 -2.77
N GLU A 56 -14.87 -2.29 -2.69
CA GLU A 56 -15.36 -1.37 -1.66
C GLU A 56 -15.28 -1.89 -0.22
N GLU A 57 -15.34 -3.22 -0.04
CA GLU A 57 -15.15 -3.87 1.26
C GLU A 57 -13.69 -3.90 1.72
N GLY A 58 -12.73 -3.66 0.83
CA GLY A 58 -11.30 -3.68 1.15
C GLY A 58 -10.74 -5.08 1.51
N ASN A 59 -11.52 -6.14 1.31
CA ASN A 59 -11.16 -7.51 1.68
C ASN A 59 -10.44 -8.29 0.54
N SER A 60 -10.05 -7.59 -0.53
CA SER A 60 -9.36 -8.17 -1.68
C SER A 60 -7.84 -8.08 -1.56
N SER A 61 -7.13 -9.16 -1.89
CA SER A 61 -5.70 -9.03 -2.24
C SER A 61 -5.57 -8.31 -3.57
N PHE A 62 -4.89 -7.15 -3.58
CA PHE A 62 -4.74 -6.33 -4.78
C PHE A 62 -3.83 -7.00 -5.81
N SER A 63 -4.46 -7.71 -6.74
CA SER A 63 -3.81 -8.25 -7.93
C SER A 63 -3.55 -7.15 -8.98
N PRO A 64 -2.64 -7.37 -9.95
CA PRO A 64 -2.42 -6.43 -11.05
C PRO A 64 -3.71 -6.07 -11.82
N LYS A 65 -4.66 -7.00 -11.91
CA LYS A 65 -5.97 -6.77 -12.51
C LYS A 65 -6.80 -5.76 -11.70
N LEU A 66 -6.77 -5.85 -10.37
CA LEU A 66 -7.46 -4.91 -9.48
C LEU A 66 -6.85 -3.51 -9.55
N TYR A 67 -5.52 -3.40 -9.60
CA TYR A 67 -4.87 -2.09 -9.82
C TYR A 67 -5.32 -1.44 -11.12
N ARG A 68 -5.38 -2.17 -12.23
CA ARG A 68 -5.88 -1.63 -13.51
C ARG A 68 -7.33 -1.16 -13.42
N VAL A 69 -8.18 -1.90 -12.73
CA VAL A 69 -9.59 -1.52 -12.52
C VAL A 69 -9.68 -0.26 -11.68
N CYS A 70 -8.97 -0.19 -10.55
CA CYS A 70 -8.94 0.99 -9.69
C CYS A 70 -8.36 2.21 -10.43
N GLY A 71 -7.32 2.03 -11.25
CA GLY A 71 -6.76 3.09 -12.09
C GLY A 71 -7.75 3.63 -13.09
N LYS A 72 -8.49 2.74 -13.78
CA LYS A 72 -9.56 3.13 -14.71
C LYS A 72 -10.67 3.91 -13.99
N ILE A 73 -11.06 3.49 -12.80
CA ILE A 73 -12.10 4.15 -12.01
C ILE A 73 -11.62 5.52 -11.52
N LEU A 74 -10.43 5.58 -10.94
CA LEU A 74 -9.90 6.79 -10.30
C LEU A 74 -9.27 7.77 -11.30
N GLY A 75 -8.99 7.33 -12.53
CA GLY A 75 -8.27 8.12 -13.53
C GLY A 75 -6.76 8.17 -13.26
N LEU A 76 -6.22 7.17 -12.58
CA LEU A 76 -4.80 7.09 -12.22
C LEU A 76 -4.06 6.16 -13.17
N SER A 77 -2.83 6.53 -13.52
CA SER A 77 -1.92 5.68 -14.28
C SER A 77 -1.45 4.49 -13.44
N THR A 78 -0.96 3.44 -14.12
CA THR A 78 -0.37 2.29 -13.40
C THR A 78 0.90 2.69 -12.64
N GLU A 79 1.64 3.67 -13.13
CA GLU A 79 2.84 4.21 -12.48
C GLU A 79 2.50 4.95 -11.18
N GLU A 80 1.45 5.77 -11.17
CA GLU A 80 0.99 6.46 -9.96
C GLU A 80 0.47 5.48 -8.90
N LEU A 81 -0.29 4.47 -9.32
CA LEU A 81 -0.82 3.46 -8.41
C LEU A 81 0.26 2.58 -7.74
N LEU A 82 1.39 2.40 -8.44
CA LEU A 82 2.54 1.64 -7.96
C LEU A 82 3.64 2.54 -7.40
N SER A 83 3.43 3.86 -7.38
CA SER A 83 4.43 4.79 -6.86
C SER A 83 4.59 4.62 -5.35
N GLU A 84 5.80 4.91 -4.89
CA GLU A 84 6.16 4.88 -3.49
C GLU A 84 6.54 6.29 -3.05
N ILE A 85 6.24 6.61 -1.80
CA ILE A 85 6.74 7.80 -1.14
C ILE A 85 7.78 7.40 -0.11
N ASN A 86 8.87 8.15 -0.04
CA ASN A 86 9.83 8.01 1.04
C ASN A 86 9.29 8.76 2.25
N ASP A 87 9.07 8.06 3.35
CA ASP A 87 8.70 8.71 4.60
C ASP A 87 9.90 9.51 5.11
N ASP A 88 9.65 10.78 5.45
CA ASP A 88 10.68 11.74 5.81
C ASP A 88 11.36 11.33 7.12
N MET A 89 12.65 10.98 7.02
CA MET A 89 13.50 10.59 8.17
C MET A 89 13.71 11.75 9.15
N ALA A 90 13.30 12.98 8.80
CA ALA A 90 13.39 14.15 9.66
C ALA A 90 12.69 13.97 11.02
N ALA A 91 11.61 13.18 11.09
CA ALA A 91 10.90 12.92 12.34
C ALA A 91 11.75 12.12 13.35
N ALA A 92 12.65 11.25 12.88
CA ALA A 92 13.57 10.51 13.75
C ALA A 92 14.69 11.40 14.33
N ASN A 93 14.96 12.55 13.69
CA ASN A 93 16.02 13.49 14.08
C ASN A 93 15.52 14.62 15.01
N PHE A 94 14.25 14.63 15.41
CA PHE A 94 13.65 15.76 16.14
C PHE A 94 14.21 15.97 17.57
N ARG A 95 14.92 14.99 18.15
CA ARG A 95 15.44 15.09 19.53
C ARG A 95 16.83 14.50 19.79
N SER A 96 17.43 13.80 18.84
CA SER A 96 18.81 13.32 18.94
C SER A 96 19.72 14.29 18.20
N ASP A 97 20.77 14.77 18.86
CA ASP A 97 21.95 15.24 18.13
C ASP A 97 22.27 14.17 17.08
N ALA A 98 22.39 14.59 15.83
CA ALA A 98 22.18 13.81 14.60
C ALA A 98 23.09 12.58 14.36
N ASN A 99 23.74 12.04 15.39
CA ASN A 99 24.75 10.98 15.33
C ASN A 99 24.62 9.90 16.43
N ASP A 100 23.50 9.79 17.15
CA ASP A 100 23.32 8.65 18.06
C ASP A 100 23.08 7.35 17.27
N SER A 101 24.15 6.58 17.09
CA SER A 101 24.15 5.30 16.39
C SER A 101 23.12 4.30 16.93
N ASN A 102 22.70 4.44 18.20
CA ASN A 102 21.67 3.59 18.79
C ASN A 102 20.27 3.90 18.25
N VAL A 103 19.95 5.16 17.99
CA VAL A 103 18.65 5.57 17.44
C VAL A 103 18.51 5.07 16.01
N GLN A 104 19.55 5.25 15.19
CA GLN A 104 19.55 4.75 13.82
C GLN A 104 19.51 3.22 13.76
N GLY A 105 20.24 2.53 14.64
CA GLY A 105 20.21 1.07 14.72
C GLY A 105 18.83 0.52 15.11
N THR A 106 18.13 1.20 16.02
CA THR A 106 16.76 0.83 16.42
C THR A 106 15.76 1.05 15.28
N PHE A 107 15.91 2.15 14.54
CA PHE A 107 15.08 2.45 13.37
C PHE A 107 15.27 1.43 12.25
N ASP A 108 16.52 1.10 11.94
CA ASP A 108 16.87 0.09 10.93
C ASP A 108 16.31 -1.30 11.32
N LEU A 109 16.37 -1.66 12.61
CA LEU A 109 15.81 -2.91 13.13
C LEU A 109 14.27 -2.94 13.02
N ALA A 110 13.59 -1.86 13.39
CA ALA A 110 12.12 -1.78 13.29
C ALA A 110 11.66 -1.95 11.84
N ASN A 111 12.30 -1.26 10.89
CA ASN A 111 12.00 -1.40 9.47
C ASN A 111 12.22 -2.82 8.94
N MET A 112 13.28 -3.49 9.40
CA MET A 112 13.54 -4.88 9.06
C MET A 112 12.43 -5.82 9.57
N LEU A 113 12.01 -5.65 10.83
CA LEU A 113 10.93 -6.45 11.42
C LEU A 113 9.60 -6.24 10.71
N PHE A 114 9.24 -4.99 10.39
CA PHE A 114 8.01 -4.70 9.65
C PHE A 114 8.04 -5.30 8.25
N ASN A 115 9.16 -5.21 7.54
CA ASN A 115 9.30 -5.83 6.22
C ASN A 115 9.16 -7.35 6.27
N GLU A 116 9.77 -8.01 7.27
CA GLU A 116 9.64 -9.45 7.49
C GLU A 116 8.17 -9.85 7.72
N ILE A 117 7.46 -9.15 8.61
CA ILE A 117 6.02 -9.38 8.89
C ILE A 117 5.18 -9.21 7.62
N ILE A 118 5.44 -8.16 6.84
CA ILE A 118 4.74 -7.90 5.57
C ILE A 118 5.01 -9.04 4.58
N MET A 119 6.25 -9.52 4.48
CA MET A 119 6.63 -10.60 3.57
C MET A 119 5.98 -11.93 3.96
N GLN A 120 6.01 -12.31 5.24
CA GLN A 120 5.34 -13.52 5.75
C GLN A 120 3.84 -13.52 5.44
N LYS A 121 3.17 -12.37 5.64
CA LYS A 121 1.76 -12.19 5.30
C LYS A 121 1.48 -12.31 3.80
N LYS A 122 2.38 -11.82 2.94
CA LYS A 122 2.24 -11.91 1.47
C LYS A 122 2.42 -13.34 0.93
N ILE A 123 3.28 -14.14 1.55
CA ILE A 123 3.54 -15.54 1.14
C ILE A 123 2.59 -16.56 1.78
N GLY A 124 1.66 -16.11 2.64
CA GLY A 124 0.62 -16.96 3.23
C GLY A 124 1.13 -17.96 4.27
N ILE A 125 2.33 -17.73 4.82
CA ILE A 125 2.87 -18.52 5.92
C ILE A 125 2.41 -17.84 7.20
N ASN A 126 1.38 -18.41 7.83
CA ASN A 126 0.90 -18.05 9.16
C ASN A 126 0.93 -19.31 10.03
#